data_AF-A0A3C1RP10-F1
#
_entry.id   AF-A0A3C1RP10-F1
#
_cell.length_a   1.000
_cell.length_b   1.000
_cell.length_c   1.000
_cell.angle_alpha   90.00
_cell.angle_beta   90.00
_cell.angle_gamma   90.00
#
_symmetry.space_group_name_H-M   'P 1'
#
loop_
_entity.id
_entity.type
_entity.pdbx_description
1 polymer ?
#
loop_
_entity_poly.entity_id
_entity_poly.type
_entity_poly.pdbx_seq_one_letter_code
_entity_poly.pdbx_strand_id
1 'polypeptide(L)'
;FLFDKKSGKLRQTEAAFSQKVDLQTILITLNSMSGCRLNSTLELGLKSVYNRQAKDYSFAVDSLKGIIQRDQYDRIYIGIWEADLH
;
A
#
# COMPACT_ATOMS: atom_id res chain seq x y z
N PHE A 1 -8.60 3.29 -7.82
CA PHE A 1 -9.60 3.14 -6.73
C PHE A 1 -10.75 2.27 -7.22
N LEU A 2 -11.27 1.39 -6.36
CA LEU A 2 -12.48 0.61 -6.59
C LEU A 2 -13.50 0.93 -5.49
N PHE A 3 -14.76 1.17 -5.86
CA PHE A 3 -15.86 1.43 -4.93
C PHE A 3 -16.96 0.37 -5.11
N ASP A 4 -17.60 0.00 -4.00
CA ASP A 4 -18.87 -0.73 -4.06
C ASP A 4 -19.98 0.23 -4.48
N LYS A 5 -20.64 -0.05 -5.60
CA LYS A 5 -21.62 0.87 -6.21
C LYS A 5 -22.91 1.03 -5.39
N LYS A 6 -23.23 0.07 -4.52
CA LYS A 6 -24.46 0.09 -3.71
C LYS A 6 -24.28 0.91 -2.43
N SER A 7 -23.18 0.68 -1.72
CA SER A 7 -22.87 1.33 -0.44
C SER A 7 -22.03 2.60 -0.58
N GLY A 8 -21.39 2.82 -1.74
CA GLY A 8 -20.41 3.90 -1.93
C GLY A 8 -19.10 3.67 -1.17
N LYS A 9 -18.90 2.50 -0.56
CA LYS A 9 -17.69 2.17 0.22
C LYS A 9 -16.49 2.03 -0.71
N LEU A 10 -15.37 2.66 -0.35
CA LEU A 10 -14.08 2.43 -1.00
C LEU A 10 -13.58 1.01 -0.64
N ARG A 11 -13.41 0.17 -1.66
CA ARG A 11 -13.05 -1.25 -1.51
C ARG A 11 -11.57 -1.52 -1.81
N GLN A 12 -10.96 -0.71 -2.68
CA GLN A 12 -9.55 -0.85 -3.05
C GLN A 12 -8.92 0.49 -3.44
N THR A 13 -7.68 0.70 -3.01
CA THR A 13 -6.85 1.84 -3.39
C THR A 13 -5.52 1.34 -3.94
N GLU A 14 -5.02 2.00 -4.97
CA GLU A 14 -3.74 1.66 -5.60
C GLU A 14 -2.96 2.93 -5.89
N ALA A 15 -1.64 2.86 -5.74
CA ALA A 15 -0.71 3.92 -6.10
C ALA A 15 0.60 3.31 -6.60
N ALA A 16 1.26 3.99 -7.54
CA ALA A 16 2.57 3.63 -8.03
C ALA A 16 3.48 4.87 -8.03
N PHE A 17 4.67 4.74 -7.44
CA PHE A 17 5.62 5.84 -7.27
C PHE A 17 6.88 5.58 -8.09
N SER A 18 7.35 6.62 -8.80
CA SER A 18 8.66 6.57 -9.42
C SER A 18 9.77 6.54 -8.36
N GLN A 19 10.96 6.06 -8.71
CA GLN A 19 12.11 6.01 -7.79
C GLN A 19 12.58 7.37 -7.28
N LYS A 20 12.16 8.46 -7.91
CA LYS A 20 12.52 9.82 -7.53
C LYS A 20 11.67 10.34 -6.37
N VAL A 21 10.57 9.67 -6.04
CA VAL A 21 9.73 10.04 -4.90
C VAL A 21 10.40 9.57 -3.63
N ASP A 22 10.58 10.49 -2.68
CA ASP A 22 11.19 10.20 -1.41
C ASP A 22 10.30 9.28 -0.54
N LEU A 23 10.95 8.53 0.35
CA LEU A 23 10.28 7.58 1.24
C LEU A 23 9.20 8.24 2.12
N GLN A 24 9.40 9.50 2.56
CA GLN A 24 8.46 10.17 3.45
C GLN A 24 7.14 10.47 2.74
N THR A 25 7.19 10.91 1.49
CA THR A 25 6.00 11.10 0.64
C THR A 25 5.23 9.80 0.45
N ILE A 26 5.94 8.68 0.23
CA ILE A 26 5.30 7.36 0.07
C ILE A 26 4.68 6.90 1.39
N LEU A 27 5.35 7.12 2.54
CA LEU A 27 4.83 6.80 3.87
C LEU A 27 3.55 7.58 4.20
N ILE A 28 3.53 8.89 3.92
CA ILE A 28 2.33 9.72 4.11
C ILE A 28 1.18 9.19 3.26
N THR A 29 1.46 8.82 2.00
CA THR A 29 0.44 8.27 1.10
C THR A 29 -0.06 6.91 1.57
N LEU A 30 0.82 6.01 2.02
CA LEU A 30 0.46 4.71 2.61
C LEU A 30 -0.42 4.89 3.86
N ASN A 31 -0.10 5.85 4.73
CA ASN A 31 -0.92 6.15 5.89
C ASN A 31 -2.33 6.61 5.50
N SER A 32 -2.44 7.48 4.48
CA SER A 32 -3.74 7.92 3.96
C SER A 32 -4.52 6.78 3.31
N MET A 33 -3.87 5.97 2.46
CA MET A 33 -4.50 4.83 1.77
C MET A 33 -4.99 3.74 2.73
N SER A 34 -4.30 3.54 3.86
CA SER A 34 -4.70 2.60 4.91
C SER A 34 -5.77 3.14 5.87
N GLY A 35 -6.28 4.35 5.63
CA GLY A 35 -7.25 5.01 6.50
C GLY A 35 -6.66 5.36 7.87
N CYS A 36 -5.44 5.89 7.87
CA CYS A 36 -4.67 6.32 9.05
C CYS A 36 -4.27 5.17 10.00
N ARG A 37 -3.99 3.98 9.45
CA ARG A 37 -3.61 2.76 10.21
C ARG A 37 -2.13 2.40 10.08
N LEU A 38 -1.28 3.35 9.68
CA LEU A 38 0.16 3.09 9.60
C LEU A 38 0.69 2.68 10.98
N ASN A 39 1.34 1.52 11.03
CA ASN A 39 2.01 0.99 12.21
C ASN A 39 3.48 0.65 11.88
N SER A 40 4.26 0.29 12.91
CA SER A 40 5.68 0.00 12.75
C SER A 40 5.96 -1.14 11.76
N THR A 41 5.11 -2.15 11.70
CA THR A 41 5.27 -3.29 10.78
C THR A 41 5.06 -2.87 9.33
N LEU A 42 4.02 -2.08 9.03
CA LEU A 42 3.79 -1.52 7.69
C LEU A 42 4.92 -0.57 7.28
N GLU A 43 5.37 0.28 8.19
CA GLU A 43 6.48 1.19 7.93
C GLU A 43 7.77 0.44 7.59
N LEU A 44 8.10 -0.61 8.37
CA LEU A 44 9.24 -1.47 8.11
C LEU A 44 9.09 -2.25 6.80
N GLY A 45 7.88 -2.72 6.48
CA GLY A 45 7.57 -3.37 5.22
C GLY A 45 7.83 -2.46 4.01
N LEU A 46 7.34 -1.21 4.07
CA LEU A 46 7.61 -0.22 3.04
C LEU A 46 9.12 0.08 2.92
N LYS A 47 9.79 0.30 4.06
CA LYS A 47 11.25 0.55 4.10
C LYS A 47 12.04 -0.59 3.46
N SER A 48 11.65 -1.83 3.72
CA SER A 48 12.30 -3.01 3.14
C SER A 48 12.20 -3.04 1.62
N VAL A 49 11.01 -2.80 1.06
CA VAL A 49 10.80 -2.76 -0.40
C VAL A 49 11.47 -1.53 -1.04
N TYR A 50 11.39 -0.37 -0.37
CA TYR A 50 12.04 0.86 -0.81
C TYR A 50 13.56 0.68 -0.91
N ASN A 51 14.18 0.10 0.12
CA ASN A 51 15.63 -0.14 0.19
C ASN A 51 16.10 -1.39 -0.57
N ARG A 52 15.23 -2.05 -1.35
CA ARG A 52 15.53 -3.28 -2.11
C ARG A 52 15.98 -4.46 -1.23
N GLN A 53 15.60 -4.47 0.04
CA GLN A 53 15.85 -5.58 0.96
C GLN A 53 14.84 -6.72 0.76
N ALA A 54 13.64 -6.38 0.25
CA ALA A 54 12.64 -7.32 -0.20
C ALA A 54 12.07 -6.86 -1.57
N LYS A 55 11.62 -7.82 -2.38
CA LYS A 55 10.92 -7.52 -3.64
C LYS A 55 9.50 -7.04 -3.39
N ASP A 56 8.85 -7.62 -2.39
CA ASP A 56 7.49 -7.32 -1.99
C ASP A 56 7.29 -7.53 -0.48
N TYR A 57 6.18 -7.01 0.02
CA TYR A 57 5.73 -7.13 1.39
C TYR A 57 4.19 -7.15 1.39
N SER A 58 3.62 -8.28 1.80
CA SER A 58 2.18 -8.43 2.00
C SER A 58 1.82 -8.17 3.46
N PHE A 59 0.67 -7.53 3.70
CA PHE A 59 0.22 -7.20 5.05
C PHE A 59 -1.28 -7.34 5.23
N ALA A 60 -1.68 -7.45 6.49
CA ALA A 60 -3.04 -7.29 6.94
C ALA A 60 -3.07 -6.34 8.15
N VAL A 61 -3.99 -5.38 8.15
CA VAL A 61 -4.22 -4.44 9.24
C VAL A 61 -5.72 -4.21 9.37
N ASP A 62 -6.29 -4.58 10.53
CA ASP A 62 -7.74 -4.60 10.77
C ASP A 62 -8.51 -5.32 9.65
N SER A 63 -9.42 -4.60 8.97
CA SER A 63 -10.23 -5.10 7.86
C SER A 63 -9.55 -4.97 6.49
N LEU A 64 -8.28 -4.54 6.43
CA LEU A 64 -7.55 -4.30 5.20
C LEU A 64 -6.46 -5.34 4.98
N LYS A 65 -6.29 -5.72 3.71
CA LYS A 65 -5.13 -6.44 3.19
C LYS A 65 -4.41 -5.54 2.20
N GLY A 66 -3.13 -5.79 2.00
CA GLY A 66 -2.39 -5.05 0.98
C GLY A 66 -1.08 -5.69 0.60
N ILE A 67 -0.51 -5.15 -0.47
CA ILE A 67 0.83 -5.49 -0.96
C ILE A 67 1.58 -4.21 -1.28
N ILE A 68 2.85 -4.17 -0.88
CA ILE A 68 3.85 -3.21 -1.31
C ILE A 68 4.83 -4.01 -2.15
N GLN A 69 5.09 -3.61 -3.39
CA GLN A 69 6.03 -4.33 -4.25
C GLN A 69 6.81 -3.38 -5.14
N ARG A 70 8.02 -3.80 -5.49
CA ARG A 70 8.80 -3.17 -6.54
C ARG A 70 8.45 -3.87 -7.86
N ASP A 71 7.79 -3.14 -8.75
CA ASP A 71 7.30 -3.70 -10.01
C ASP A 71 8.41 -3.84 -11.06
N GLN A 72 8.07 -4.39 -12.24
CA GLN A 72 9.02 -4.60 -13.35
C GLN A 72 9.61 -3.31 -13.93
N TYR A 73 9.01 -2.16 -13.65
CA TYR A 73 9.51 -0.83 -14.05
C TYR A 73 10.25 -0.15 -12.89
N ASP A 74 10.57 -0.91 -11.85
CA ASP A 74 11.31 -0.48 -10.67
C ASP A 74 10.59 0.65 -9.89
N ARG A 75 9.26 0.69 -10.01
CA ARG A 75 8.37 1.58 -9.26
C ARG A 75 7.93 0.90 -7.97
N ILE A 76 7.66 1.69 -6.94
CA ILE A 76 6.98 1.19 -5.73
C ILE A 76 5.49 1.19 -5.99
N TYR A 77 4.90 0.00 -6.13
CA TYR A 77 3.46 -0.20 -6.20
C TYR A 77 2.91 -0.52 -4.82
N ILE A 78 1.77 0.08 -4.47
CA ILE A 78 1.01 -0.19 -3.25
C ILE A 78 -0.43 -0.48 -3.68
N GLY A 79 -0.94 -1.64 -3.30
CA GLY A 79 -2.36 -1.98 -3.39
C GLY A 79 -2.90 -2.28 -2.00
N ILE A 80 -4.07 -1.72 -1.67
CA ILE A 80 -4.79 -1.97 -0.41
C ILE A 80 -6.24 -2.27 -0.74
N TRP A 81 -6.80 -3.34 -0.18
CA TRP A 81 -8.18 -3.74 -0.37
C TRP A 81 -8.81 -4.24 0.93
N GLU A 82 -10.14 -4.19 0.99
CA GLU A 82 -10.88 -4.82 2.09
C GLU A 82 -10.67 -6.33 2.08
N ALA A 83 -10.50 -6.93 3.27
CA ALA A 83 -10.14 -8.33 3.43
C ALA A 83 -11.18 -9.32 2.87
N ASP A 84 -12.42 -8.85 2.70
CA ASP A 84 -13.60 -9.54 2.15
C ASP A 84 -13.80 -9.29 0.64
N LEU A 85 -12.85 -8.62 -0.04
CA LEU A 85 -12.87 -8.43 -1.48
C LEU A 85 -12.35 -9.71 -2.17
N HIS A 86 -13.27 -10.40 -2.85
CA HIS A 86 -13.04 -11.60 -3.66
C HIS A 86 -13.19 -11.30 -5.15
#